data_AF-A0A368N988-F1
#
_entry.id   AF-A0A368N988-F1
#
_cell.length_a   1.000
_cell.length_b   1.000
_cell.length_c   1.000
_cell.angle_alpha   90.00
_cell.angle_beta   90.00
_cell.angle_gamma   90.00
#
_symmetry.space_group_name_H-M   'P 1'
#
loop_
_entity.id
_entity.type
_entity.pdbx_description
1 polymer ?
#
loop_
_entity_poly.entity_id
_entity_poly.type
_entity_poly.pdbx_seq_one_letter_code
_entity_poly.pdbx_strand_id
1 'polypeptide(L)'
;MFERRSLSGELAAIRAAHAPDVIILDVDSDFETLPPAAAEDLGLLVDALDPATYPAEWVPDDAPRPLRRYAGSAFTIGLPGDGTVTWTRQTDPPVVFCKARAEGTPDAFLDLLIAEALVQVGLDAPEAFLPFFADHYPDLDAAVPLDPASVYQIGAALYDGWLGLRTRPTFEAWAEEYPSLHDAWVDAGDRLRDRVAGLPGAVARGETEFPDATELACAAIKHGLDLPAPFAALDTAAYVDYGADYAVRWARKTFETLE
;
A
#
# COMPACT_ATOMS: atom_id res chain seq x y z
N MET A 1 -8.68 6.03 22.35
CA MET A 1 -8.18 5.23 21.23
C MET A 1 -8.23 5.99 19.93
N PHE A 2 -9.36 6.57 19.55
CA PHE A 2 -9.51 7.32 18.31
C PHE A 2 -9.84 8.79 18.59
N GLU A 3 -9.11 9.69 17.97
CA GLU A 3 -9.39 11.13 17.99
C GLU A 3 -9.62 11.62 16.55
N ARG A 4 -10.67 12.43 16.32
CA ARG A 4 -10.95 12.96 14.98
C ARG A 4 -9.92 14.02 14.60
N ARG A 5 -9.20 13.77 13.51
CA ARG A 5 -8.26 14.72 12.91
C ARG A 5 -9.00 15.73 12.03
N SER A 6 -8.82 17.02 12.32
CA SER A 6 -9.28 18.10 11.44
C SER A 6 -8.28 18.35 10.30
N LEU A 7 -8.75 18.40 9.06
CA LEU A 7 -7.93 18.78 7.91
C LEU A 7 -8.11 20.27 7.57
N SER A 8 -7.06 20.88 7.05
CA SER A 8 -7.06 22.26 6.55
C SER A 8 -6.22 22.38 5.28
N GLY A 9 -6.31 23.53 4.59
CA GLY A 9 -5.48 23.81 3.41
C GLY A 9 -5.66 22.79 2.29
N GLU A 10 -4.55 22.37 1.69
CA GLU A 10 -4.50 21.44 0.55
C GLU A 10 -5.16 20.08 0.91
N LEU A 11 -4.94 19.56 2.12
CA LEU A 11 -5.57 18.30 2.56
C LEU A 11 -7.10 18.34 2.61
N ALA A 12 -7.68 19.46 3.03
CA ALA A 12 -9.12 19.61 3.04
C ALA A 12 -9.69 19.61 1.61
N ALA A 13 -8.95 20.17 0.65
CA ALA A 13 -9.33 20.17 -0.77
C ALA A 13 -9.20 18.76 -1.38
N ILE A 14 -8.10 18.04 -1.12
CA ILE A 14 -7.92 16.65 -1.55
C ILE A 14 -9.03 15.75 -1.00
N ARG A 15 -9.39 15.88 0.28
CA ARG A 15 -10.52 15.15 0.86
C ARG A 15 -11.81 15.44 0.09
N ALA A 16 -12.12 16.71 -0.13
CA ALA A 16 -13.34 17.10 -0.83
C ALA A 16 -13.40 16.55 -2.28
N ALA A 17 -12.25 16.44 -2.95
CA ALA A 17 -12.16 15.95 -4.33
C ALA A 17 -12.24 14.42 -4.44
N HIS A 18 -11.57 13.68 -3.54
CA HIS A 18 -11.36 12.24 -3.69
C HIS A 18 -12.19 11.37 -2.73
N ALA A 19 -12.48 11.86 -1.53
CA ALA A 19 -13.12 11.08 -0.48
C ALA A 19 -13.89 12.00 0.50
N PRO A 20 -14.98 12.66 0.05
CA PRO A 20 -15.62 13.73 0.82
C PRO A 20 -16.20 13.29 2.17
N ASP A 21 -16.65 12.03 2.25
CA ASP A 21 -17.32 11.47 3.43
C ASP A 21 -16.35 10.80 4.42
N VAL A 22 -15.08 10.66 4.06
CA VAL A 22 -14.09 9.94 4.86
C VAL A 22 -13.85 10.60 6.21
N ILE A 23 -13.72 9.76 7.24
CA ILE A 23 -13.31 10.20 8.58
C ILE A 23 -11.82 9.95 8.74
N ILE A 24 -11.10 10.91 9.32
CA ILE A 24 -9.68 10.79 9.60
C ILE A 24 -9.49 10.72 11.11
N LEU A 25 -8.80 9.69 11.58
CA LEU A 25 -8.60 9.41 13.01
C LEU A 25 -7.12 9.32 13.34
N ASP A 26 -6.69 10.03 14.37
CA ASP A 26 -5.44 9.74 15.07
C ASP A 26 -5.69 8.60 16.06
N VAL A 27 -4.74 7.69 16.19
CA VAL A 27 -4.87 6.51 17.07
C VAL A 27 -3.77 6.44 18.11
N ASP A 28 -4.15 6.07 19.34
CA ASP A 28 -3.23 6.06 20.49
C ASP A 28 -2.25 4.87 20.49
N SER A 29 -2.50 3.85 19.67
CA SER A 29 -1.67 2.64 19.58
C SER A 29 -1.70 2.04 18.18
N ASP A 30 -0.54 1.62 17.68
CA ASP A 30 -0.45 0.91 16.40
C ASP A 30 -1.24 -0.41 16.42
N PHE A 31 -1.85 -0.74 15.29
CA PHE A 31 -2.52 -2.02 15.08
C PHE A 31 -2.51 -2.45 13.61
N GLU A 32 -2.67 -3.75 13.42
CA GLU A 32 -3.13 -4.38 12.18
C GLU A 32 -4.57 -4.90 12.37
N THR A 33 -4.81 -5.61 13.48
CA THR A 33 -6.11 -6.13 13.89
C THR A 33 -6.64 -5.37 15.09
N LEU A 34 -7.87 -4.87 15.00
CA LEU A 34 -8.52 -4.18 16.10
C LEU A 34 -8.99 -5.18 17.18
N PRO A 35 -8.64 -4.94 18.46
CA PRO A 35 -9.28 -5.64 19.56
C PRO A 35 -10.80 -5.37 19.60
N PRO A 36 -11.64 -6.29 20.11
CA PRO A 36 -13.10 -6.07 20.15
C PRO A 36 -13.54 -4.78 20.83
N ALA A 37 -12.91 -4.41 21.95
CA ALA A 37 -13.23 -3.15 22.64
C ALA A 37 -12.90 -1.91 21.78
N ALA A 38 -11.82 -1.97 20.99
CA ALA A 38 -11.48 -0.93 20.05
C ALA A 38 -12.47 -0.85 18.88
N ALA A 39 -12.94 -2.01 18.39
CA ALA A 39 -13.96 -2.06 17.35
C ALA A 39 -15.28 -1.44 17.83
N GLU A 40 -15.67 -1.66 19.08
CA GLU A 40 -16.83 -1.01 19.69
C GLU A 40 -16.67 0.51 19.75
N ASP A 41 -15.50 1.01 20.17
CA ASP A 41 -15.19 2.45 20.18
C ASP A 41 -15.23 3.06 18.77
N LEU A 42 -14.69 2.35 17.77
CA LEU A 42 -14.76 2.77 16.37
C LEU A 42 -16.22 2.84 15.88
N GLY A 43 -17.04 1.86 16.27
CA GLY A 43 -18.47 1.81 15.96
C GLY A 43 -19.30 2.98 16.51
N LEU A 44 -18.75 3.79 17.42
CA LEU A 44 -19.38 5.04 17.88
C LEU A 44 -19.12 6.22 16.93
N LEU A 45 -18.18 6.09 16.01
CA LEU A 45 -17.73 7.15 15.11
C LEU A 45 -18.20 6.98 13.67
N VAL A 46 -18.62 5.76 13.31
CA VAL A 46 -19.07 5.34 11.98
C VAL A 46 -20.49 4.77 12.06
N ASP A 47 -21.19 4.76 10.93
CA ASP A 47 -22.57 4.26 10.82
C ASP A 47 -22.62 2.74 10.72
N ALA A 48 -21.59 2.10 10.15
CA ALA A 48 -21.49 0.64 10.06
C ALA A 48 -20.06 0.12 10.16
N LEU A 49 -19.94 -1.12 10.64
CA LEU A 49 -18.73 -1.96 10.56
C LEU A 49 -19.06 -3.18 9.72
N ASP A 50 -18.29 -3.43 8.66
CA ASP A 50 -18.39 -4.60 7.78
C ASP A 50 -17.01 -5.26 7.62
N PRO A 51 -16.51 -5.97 8.66
CA PRO A 51 -15.20 -6.61 8.60
C PRO A 51 -15.11 -7.58 7.42
N ALA A 52 -14.09 -7.40 6.57
CA ALA A 52 -13.87 -8.23 5.40
C ALA A 52 -13.49 -9.67 5.82
N THR A 53 -13.85 -10.64 4.98
CA THR A 53 -13.41 -12.03 5.10
C THR A 53 -13.20 -12.58 3.69
N TYR A 54 -12.12 -13.34 3.50
CA TYR A 54 -11.70 -13.82 2.19
C TYR A 54 -11.70 -15.36 2.14
N PRO A 55 -11.86 -15.98 0.95
CA PRO A 55 -11.78 -17.42 0.80
C PRO A 55 -10.44 -17.98 1.32
N ALA A 56 -10.52 -19.03 2.13
CA ALA A 56 -9.31 -19.66 2.70
C ALA A 56 -8.38 -20.25 1.62
N GLU A 57 -8.94 -20.67 0.49
CA GLU A 57 -8.22 -21.18 -0.68
C GLU A 57 -7.32 -20.14 -1.37
N TRP A 58 -7.54 -18.85 -1.14
CA TRP A 58 -6.64 -17.81 -1.64
C TRP A 58 -5.31 -17.78 -0.89
N VAL A 59 -5.24 -18.37 0.32
CA VAL A 59 -4.06 -18.26 1.20
C VAL A 59 -3.35 -19.62 1.33
N PRO A 60 -2.11 -19.75 0.84
CA PRO A 60 -1.29 -20.95 1.01
C PRO A 60 -1.16 -21.42 2.46
N ASP A 61 -0.92 -22.73 2.64
CA ASP A 61 -0.98 -23.32 3.97
C ASP A 61 0.18 -22.94 4.90
N ASP A 62 1.31 -22.56 4.32
CA ASP A 62 2.50 -22.08 5.01
C ASP A 62 2.61 -20.55 5.00
N ALA A 63 1.59 -19.85 4.51
CA ALA A 63 1.55 -18.40 4.51
C ALA A 63 1.72 -17.80 5.92
N PRO A 64 2.34 -16.61 6.03
CA PRO A 64 2.52 -15.94 7.30
C PRO A 64 1.21 -15.77 8.09
N ARG A 65 1.29 -15.94 9.42
CA ARG A 65 0.12 -15.80 10.31
C ARG A 65 -0.66 -14.48 10.14
N PRO A 66 -0.02 -13.32 9.90
CA PRO A 66 -0.75 -12.08 9.65
C PRO A 66 -1.68 -12.17 8.44
N LEU A 67 -1.24 -12.79 7.33
CA LEU A 67 -2.06 -12.96 6.13
C LEU A 67 -3.27 -13.87 6.38
N ARG A 68 -3.05 -15.00 7.08
CA ARG A 68 -4.16 -15.88 7.49
C ARG A 68 -5.17 -15.19 8.40
N ARG A 69 -4.69 -14.28 9.26
CA ARG A 69 -5.58 -13.48 10.13
C ARG A 69 -6.40 -12.48 9.32
N TYR A 70 -5.76 -11.78 8.38
CA TYR A 70 -6.43 -10.83 7.47
C TYR A 70 -7.47 -11.52 6.58
N ALA A 71 -7.20 -12.74 6.12
CA ALA A 71 -8.16 -13.54 5.37
C ALA A 71 -9.35 -14.04 6.21
N GLY A 72 -9.17 -14.18 7.52
CA GLY A 72 -10.18 -14.69 8.44
C GLY A 72 -11.21 -13.64 8.88
N SER A 73 -12.03 -14.01 9.86
CA SER A 73 -13.12 -13.16 10.38
C SER A 73 -12.68 -12.12 11.43
N ALA A 74 -11.38 -11.93 11.63
CA ALA A 74 -10.87 -10.96 12.59
C ALA A 74 -10.90 -9.57 11.96
N PHE A 75 -11.38 -8.55 12.68
CA PHE A 75 -11.44 -7.19 12.14
C PHE A 75 -10.03 -6.61 11.94
N THR A 76 -9.49 -6.84 10.75
CA THR A 76 -8.11 -6.55 10.37
C THR A 76 -8.13 -5.51 9.28
N ILE A 77 -7.65 -4.32 9.64
CA ILE A 77 -7.68 -3.12 8.80
C ILE A 77 -6.36 -2.95 8.06
N GLY A 78 -5.27 -3.48 8.61
CA GLY A 78 -3.97 -3.42 7.95
C GLY A 78 -3.22 -4.72 7.98
N LEU A 79 -2.14 -4.72 7.23
CA LEU A 79 -1.18 -5.80 7.09
C LEU A 79 0.22 -5.29 7.51
N PRO A 80 1.13 -6.19 7.93
CA PRO A 80 2.53 -5.83 8.05
C PRO A 80 3.04 -5.20 6.75
N GLY A 81 3.47 -3.94 6.81
CA GLY A 81 3.91 -3.15 5.64
C GLY A 81 3.14 -1.85 5.44
N ASP A 82 1.89 -1.74 5.89
CA ASP A 82 0.98 -0.60 5.60
C ASP A 82 1.38 0.76 6.22
N GLY A 83 2.57 0.86 6.80
CA GLY A 83 3.16 2.14 7.19
C GLY A 83 2.41 2.90 8.30
N THR A 84 2.55 4.23 8.23
CA THR A 84 2.10 5.19 9.24
C THR A 84 0.64 5.61 9.07
N VAL A 85 0.14 5.66 7.84
CA VAL A 85 -1.24 5.99 7.52
C VAL A 85 -1.84 4.82 6.75
N THR A 86 -2.97 4.31 7.22
CA THR A 86 -3.74 3.23 6.56
C THR A 86 -5.19 3.65 6.43
N TRP A 87 -5.96 2.98 5.58
CA TRP A 87 -7.37 3.29 5.38
C TRP A 87 -8.19 2.01 5.22
N THR A 88 -9.49 2.10 5.46
CA THR A 88 -10.42 0.98 5.26
C THR A 88 -11.78 1.46 4.77
N ARG A 89 -12.43 0.62 3.96
CA ARG A 89 -13.83 0.65 3.59
C ARG A 89 -14.63 -0.45 4.30
N GLN A 90 -14.04 -1.19 5.24
CA GLN A 90 -14.75 -2.04 6.20
C GLN A 90 -15.58 -1.23 7.22
N THR A 91 -15.71 0.07 7.01
CA THR A 91 -16.56 0.99 7.76
C THR A 91 -17.35 1.87 6.79
N ASP A 92 -18.53 2.32 7.22
CA ASP A 92 -19.32 3.33 6.52
C ASP A 92 -19.48 4.57 7.42
N PRO A 93 -18.96 5.75 7.05
CA PRO A 93 -18.10 6.02 5.89
C PRO A 93 -16.71 5.36 6.03
N PRO A 94 -15.89 5.32 4.96
CA PRO A 94 -14.50 4.89 5.03
C PRO A 94 -13.70 5.70 6.06
N VAL A 95 -12.68 5.07 6.65
CA VAL A 95 -11.82 5.71 7.66
C VAL A 95 -10.36 5.66 7.23
N VAL A 96 -9.66 6.79 7.40
CA VAL A 96 -8.21 6.90 7.32
C VAL A 96 -7.66 7.00 8.75
N PHE A 97 -6.74 6.11 9.11
CA PHE A 97 -6.08 6.08 10.41
C PHE A 97 -4.64 6.60 10.30
N CYS A 98 -4.31 7.61 11.08
CA CYS A 98 -2.94 8.00 11.40
C CYS A 98 -2.51 7.18 12.62
N LYS A 99 -1.62 6.20 12.42
CA LYS A 99 -1.15 5.29 13.48
C LYS A 99 -0.36 6.03 14.56
N ALA A 100 -0.19 5.45 15.74
CA ALA A 100 0.55 6.10 16.84
C ALA A 100 1.99 6.45 16.43
N ARG A 101 2.61 5.62 15.59
CA ARG A 101 3.93 5.92 14.97
C ARG A 101 3.97 7.16 14.07
N ALA A 102 2.83 7.80 13.79
CA ALA A 102 2.79 9.11 13.14
C ALA A 102 3.41 10.19 14.01
N GLU A 103 3.41 10.01 15.34
CA GLU A 103 4.09 10.91 16.26
C GLU A 103 5.59 10.99 15.92
N GLY A 104 6.07 12.20 15.62
CA GLY A 104 7.45 12.45 15.19
C GLY A 104 7.70 12.35 13.68
N THR A 105 6.69 12.00 12.88
CA THR A 105 6.76 12.14 11.42
C THR A 105 6.75 13.63 11.05
N PRO A 106 7.64 14.11 10.16
CA PRO A 106 7.61 15.50 9.70
C PRO A 106 6.25 15.87 9.09
N ASP A 107 5.68 17.01 9.48
CA ASP A 107 4.32 17.42 9.10
C ASP A 107 4.07 17.33 7.59
N ALA A 108 4.97 17.86 6.76
CA ALA A 108 4.84 17.81 5.31
C ALA A 108 4.79 16.37 4.75
N PHE A 109 5.52 15.43 5.37
CA PHE A 109 5.49 14.04 4.96
C PHE A 109 4.24 13.33 5.48
N LEU A 110 3.79 13.63 6.70
CA LEU A 110 2.52 13.10 7.22
C LEU A 110 1.34 13.58 6.38
N ASP A 111 1.34 14.85 5.98
CA ASP A 111 0.32 15.41 5.09
C ASP A 111 0.32 14.69 3.73
N LEU A 112 1.49 14.40 3.15
CA LEU A 112 1.58 13.58 1.94
C LEU A 112 0.96 12.18 2.15
N LEU A 113 1.26 11.50 3.26
CA LEU A 113 0.71 10.16 3.53
C LEU A 113 -0.81 10.18 3.70
N ILE A 114 -1.36 11.21 4.34
CA ILE A 114 -2.82 11.40 4.45
C ILE A 114 -3.41 11.67 3.07
N ALA A 115 -2.80 12.56 2.27
CA ALA A 115 -3.26 12.86 0.91
C ALA A 115 -3.26 11.61 0.02
N GLU A 116 -2.22 10.79 0.11
CA GLU A 116 -2.13 9.51 -0.59
C GLU A 116 -3.27 8.56 -0.21
N ALA A 117 -3.53 8.38 1.09
CA ALA A 117 -4.65 7.56 1.56
C ALA A 117 -6.01 8.09 1.05
N LEU A 118 -6.22 9.41 1.05
CA LEU A 118 -7.45 10.03 0.53
C LEU A 118 -7.66 9.75 -0.97
N VAL A 119 -6.60 9.86 -1.77
CA VAL A 119 -6.66 9.53 -3.21
C VAL A 119 -6.96 8.04 -3.40
N GLN A 120 -6.29 7.16 -2.65
CA GLN A 120 -6.50 5.71 -2.74
C GLN A 120 -7.93 5.30 -2.34
N VAL A 121 -8.51 5.91 -1.31
CA VAL A 121 -9.93 5.74 -0.93
C VAL A 121 -10.86 6.13 -2.09
N GLY A 122 -10.49 7.11 -2.92
CA GLY A 122 -11.26 7.50 -4.11
C GLY A 122 -11.10 6.60 -5.34
N LEU A 123 -10.11 5.71 -5.38
CA LEU A 123 -9.78 4.90 -6.58
C LEU A 123 -10.59 3.60 -6.74
N ASP A 124 -11.48 3.29 -5.79
CA ASP A 124 -12.17 1.99 -5.70
C ASP A 124 -11.21 0.79 -5.85
N ALA A 125 -9.95 0.98 -5.41
CA ALA A 125 -8.94 -0.07 -5.38
C ALA A 125 -9.21 -1.03 -4.20
N PRO A 126 -8.77 -2.30 -4.27
CA PRO A 126 -8.78 -3.21 -3.11
C PRO A 126 -8.07 -2.58 -1.90
N GLU A 127 -8.38 -2.99 -0.67
CA GLU A 127 -7.71 -2.43 0.52
C GLU A 127 -6.26 -2.92 0.67
N ALA A 128 -5.96 -4.12 0.16
CA ALA A 128 -4.67 -4.77 0.34
C ALA A 128 -4.33 -5.67 -0.85
N PHE A 129 -3.11 -6.20 -0.86
CA PHE A 129 -2.66 -7.08 -1.94
C PHE A 129 -3.48 -8.37 -2.03
N LEU A 130 -3.98 -8.93 -0.91
CA LEU A 130 -4.73 -10.19 -0.96
C LEU A 130 -6.00 -10.08 -1.83
N PRO A 131 -6.93 -9.12 -1.63
CA PRO A 131 -8.06 -8.94 -2.54
C PRO A 131 -7.67 -8.43 -3.94
N PHE A 132 -6.49 -7.84 -4.11
CA PHE A 132 -5.96 -7.52 -5.44
C PHE A 132 -5.58 -8.78 -6.23
N PHE A 133 -4.89 -9.74 -5.59
CA PHE A 133 -4.56 -11.01 -6.23
C PHE A 133 -5.72 -12.00 -6.24
N ALA A 134 -6.57 -12.00 -5.22
CA ALA A 134 -7.70 -12.92 -5.06
C ALA A 134 -7.27 -14.39 -5.29
N ASP A 135 -7.93 -15.08 -6.22
CA ASP A 135 -7.65 -16.46 -6.62
C ASP A 135 -6.33 -16.63 -7.38
N HIS A 136 -5.65 -15.55 -7.76
CA HIS A 136 -4.31 -15.57 -8.34
C HIS A 136 -3.18 -15.55 -7.30
N TYR A 137 -3.44 -15.34 -6.01
CA TYR A 137 -2.38 -15.33 -5.01
C TYR A 137 -1.62 -16.67 -4.92
N PRO A 138 -2.28 -17.85 -5.02
CA PRO A 138 -1.59 -19.13 -5.14
C PRO A 138 -0.71 -19.25 -6.39
N ASP A 139 -1.08 -18.60 -7.51
CA ASP A 139 -0.25 -18.58 -8.71
C ASP A 139 1.01 -17.71 -8.53
N LEU A 140 0.91 -16.63 -7.73
CA LEU A 140 2.07 -15.83 -7.34
C LEU A 140 3.01 -16.66 -6.46
N ASP A 141 2.47 -17.34 -5.45
CA ASP A 141 3.22 -18.22 -4.56
C ASP A 141 4.00 -19.30 -5.35
N ALA A 142 3.32 -19.96 -6.30
CA ALA A 142 3.97 -20.93 -7.19
C ALA A 142 5.02 -20.33 -8.13
N ALA A 143 4.94 -19.03 -8.45
CA ALA A 143 5.87 -18.34 -9.35
C ALA A 143 7.12 -17.80 -8.65
N VAL A 144 7.12 -17.72 -7.32
CA VAL A 144 8.21 -17.15 -6.52
C VAL A 144 8.89 -18.28 -5.73
N PRO A 145 10.07 -18.78 -6.16
CA PRO A 145 10.76 -19.90 -5.52
C PRO A 145 11.52 -19.47 -4.25
N LEU A 146 10.89 -18.65 -3.40
CA LEU A 146 11.42 -18.16 -2.13
C LEU A 146 10.51 -18.62 -0.98
N ASP A 147 10.87 -18.27 0.25
CA ASP A 147 10.05 -18.62 1.41
C ASP A 147 8.73 -17.81 1.47
N PRO A 148 7.70 -18.28 2.22
CA PRO A 148 6.40 -17.62 2.25
C PRO A 148 6.42 -16.16 2.74
N ALA A 149 7.41 -15.73 3.54
CA ALA A 149 7.53 -14.32 3.93
C ALA A 149 8.02 -13.47 2.75
N SER A 150 8.93 -14.00 1.94
CA SER A 150 9.36 -13.37 0.68
C SER A 150 8.21 -13.25 -0.32
N VAL A 151 7.36 -14.28 -0.48
CA VAL A 151 6.17 -14.23 -1.34
C VAL A 151 5.20 -13.15 -0.86
N TYR A 152 4.95 -13.09 0.45
CA TYR A 152 4.13 -12.05 1.07
C TYR A 152 4.66 -10.64 0.74
N GLN A 153 5.96 -10.39 0.96
CA GLN A 153 6.56 -9.08 0.74
C GLN A 153 6.53 -8.68 -0.74
N ILE A 154 6.82 -9.63 -1.65
CA ILE A 154 6.71 -9.40 -3.09
C ILE A 154 5.26 -9.10 -3.50
N GLY A 155 4.28 -9.83 -2.96
CA GLY A 155 2.86 -9.55 -3.20
C GLY A 155 2.44 -8.15 -2.76
N ALA A 156 2.82 -7.75 -1.54
CA ALA A 156 2.57 -6.39 -1.03
C ALA A 156 3.23 -5.33 -1.92
N ALA A 157 4.53 -5.50 -2.25
CA ALA A 157 5.25 -4.58 -3.12
C ALA A 157 4.62 -4.45 -4.51
N LEU A 158 4.24 -5.57 -5.13
CA LEU A 158 3.61 -5.56 -6.45
C LEU A 158 2.29 -4.79 -6.42
N TYR A 159 1.47 -5.00 -5.40
CA TYR A 159 0.24 -4.25 -5.20
C TYR A 159 0.50 -2.74 -5.02
N ASP A 160 1.48 -2.36 -4.20
CA ASP A 160 1.87 -0.96 -4.01
C ASP A 160 2.34 -0.31 -5.33
N GLY A 161 3.09 -1.06 -6.14
CA GLY A 161 3.51 -0.62 -7.47
C GLY A 161 2.33 -0.37 -8.42
N TRP A 162 1.35 -1.29 -8.44
CA TRP A 162 0.13 -1.14 -9.22
C TRP A 162 -0.70 0.08 -8.75
N LEU A 163 -0.84 0.25 -7.45
CA LEU A 163 -1.55 1.38 -6.87
C LEU A 163 -0.83 2.70 -7.17
N GLY A 164 0.51 2.68 -7.11
CA GLY A 164 1.38 3.80 -7.48
C GLY A 164 1.18 4.29 -8.91
N LEU A 165 0.98 3.39 -9.89
CA LEU A 165 0.65 3.79 -11.26
C LEU A 165 -0.70 4.50 -11.37
N ARG A 166 -1.66 4.12 -10.53
CA ARG A 166 -3.02 4.69 -10.54
C ARG A 166 -3.09 6.03 -9.83
N THR A 167 -2.27 6.25 -8.82
CA THR A 167 -2.21 7.50 -8.06
C THR A 167 -1.27 8.54 -8.67
N ARG A 168 -0.17 8.10 -9.33
CA ARG A 168 0.85 8.98 -9.90
C ARG A 168 0.30 10.13 -10.75
N PRO A 169 -0.63 9.92 -11.71
CA PRO A 169 -1.15 11.04 -12.52
C PRO A 169 -1.82 12.14 -11.68
N THR A 170 -2.46 11.76 -10.57
CA THR A 170 -3.06 12.72 -9.63
C THR A 170 -1.96 13.52 -8.92
N PHE A 171 -0.91 12.84 -8.45
CA PHE A 171 0.21 13.50 -7.75
C PHE A 171 1.02 14.42 -8.66
N GLU A 172 1.23 14.03 -9.92
CA GLU A 172 1.86 14.89 -10.94
C GLU A 172 1.07 16.18 -11.20
N ALA A 173 -0.26 16.11 -11.16
CA ALA A 173 -1.13 17.27 -11.37
C ALA A 173 -1.11 18.27 -10.20
N TRP A 174 -0.58 17.90 -9.04
CA TRP A 174 -0.55 18.76 -7.85
C TRP A 174 0.43 19.93 -7.96
N ALA A 175 1.35 19.94 -8.92
CA ALA A 175 2.39 20.96 -9.05
C ALA A 175 1.88 22.40 -9.04
N GLU A 176 0.69 22.64 -9.59
CA GLU A 176 0.07 23.97 -9.64
C GLU A 176 -0.97 24.19 -8.53
N GLU A 177 -1.80 23.18 -8.24
CA GLU A 177 -2.97 23.31 -7.35
C GLU A 177 -2.65 23.06 -5.87
N TYR A 178 -1.70 22.17 -5.59
CA TYR A 178 -1.31 21.75 -4.24
C TYR A 178 0.23 21.66 -4.13
N PRO A 179 0.93 22.79 -4.28
CA PRO A 179 2.39 22.81 -4.40
C PRO A 179 3.11 22.25 -3.17
N SER A 180 2.53 22.38 -1.96
CA SER A 180 3.18 21.88 -0.75
C SER A 180 3.15 20.35 -0.70
N LEU A 181 2.02 19.72 -1.05
CA LEU A 181 1.89 18.28 -1.21
C LEU A 181 2.74 17.75 -2.37
N HIS A 182 2.80 18.48 -3.49
CA HIS A 182 3.65 18.12 -4.61
C HIS A 182 5.13 18.14 -4.24
N ASP A 183 5.61 19.17 -3.54
CA ASP A 183 7.00 19.26 -3.08
C ASP A 183 7.36 18.11 -2.14
N ALA A 184 6.45 17.72 -1.23
CA ALA A 184 6.63 16.56 -0.36
C ALA A 184 6.69 15.25 -1.17
N TRP A 185 5.85 15.10 -2.20
CA TRP A 185 5.86 13.94 -3.10
C TRP A 185 7.17 13.83 -3.89
N VAL A 186 7.69 14.96 -4.40
CA VAL A 186 8.99 15.01 -5.09
C VAL A 186 10.13 14.67 -4.14
N ASP A 187 10.18 15.26 -2.94
CA ASP A 187 11.22 14.99 -1.93
C ASP A 187 11.23 13.51 -1.52
N ALA A 188 10.06 12.91 -1.33
CA ALA A 188 9.94 11.48 -1.05
C ALA A 188 10.53 10.61 -2.17
N GLY A 189 10.27 10.97 -3.44
CA GLY A 189 10.86 10.30 -4.60
C GLY A 189 12.38 10.48 -4.70
N ASP A 190 12.88 11.70 -4.49
CA ASP A 190 14.32 11.99 -4.58
C ASP A 190 15.14 11.20 -3.56
N ARG A 191 14.59 10.92 -2.37
CA ARG A 191 15.22 10.05 -1.36
C ARG A 191 15.36 8.59 -1.80
N LEU A 192 14.59 8.14 -2.79
CA LEU A 192 14.66 6.77 -3.33
C LEU A 192 15.60 6.68 -4.53
N ARG A 193 15.79 7.77 -5.28
CA ARG A 193 16.46 7.80 -6.58
C ARG A 193 17.78 7.06 -6.64
N ASP A 194 18.73 7.41 -5.77
CA ASP A 194 20.07 6.80 -5.77
C ASP A 194 20.03 5.32 -5.37
N ARG A 195 19.15 4.97 -4.43
CA ARG A 195 18.99 3.59 -3.96
C ARG A 195 18.41 2.72 -5.07
N VAL A 196 17.40 3.21 -5.78
CA VAL A 196 16.78 2.54 -6.94
C VAL A 196 17.78 2.36 -8.07
N ALA A 197 18.53 3.40 -8.42
CA ALA A 197 19.56 3.32 -9.45
C ALA A 197 20.67 2.30 -9.10
N GLY A 198 20.97 2.16 -7.80
CA GLY A 198 21.96 1.22 -7.28
C GLY A 198 21.50 -0.24 -7.16
N LEU A 199 20.19 -0.52 -7.32
CA LEU A 199 19.60 -1.84 -7.07
C LEU A 199 20.30 -3.00 -7.79
N PRO A 200 20.60 -2.95 -9.10
CA PRO A 200 21.21 -4.08 -9.79
C PRO A 200 22.56 -4.47 -9.19
N GLY A 201 23.34 -3.47 -8.77
CA GLY A 201 24.61 -3.70 -8.11
C GLY A 201 24.46 -4.26 -6.70
N ALA A 202 23.52 -3.75 -5.92
CA ALA A 202 23.27 -4.20 -4.56
C ALA A 202 22.77 -5.66 -4.53
N VAL A 203 21.83 -6.02 -5.41
CA VAL A 203 21.33 -7.40 -5.57
C VAL A 203 22.46 -8.33 -6.04
N ALA A 204 23.21 -7.94 -7.07
CA ALA A 204 24.31 -8.76 -7.58
C ALA A 204 25.43 -9.02 -6.54
N ARG A 205 25.60 -8.11 -5.57
CA ARG A 205 26.56 -8.27 -4.45
C ARG A 205 25.97 -8.96 -3.22
N GLY A 206 24.67 -9.29 -3.23
CA GLY A 206 23.98 -9.84 -2.06
C GLY A 206 23.84 -8.84 -0.91
N GLU A 207 23.89 -7.54 -1.19
CA GLU A 207 23.67 -6.46 -0.20
C GLU A 207 22.19 -6.15 0.01
N THR A 208 21.34 -6.61 -0.90
CA THR A 208 19.88 -6.43 -0.87
C THR A 208 19.24 -7.68 -1.43
N GLU A 209 18.35 -8.29 -0.65
CA GLU A 209 17.60 -9.47 -1.07
C GLU A 209 16.55 -9.07 -2.12
N PHE A 210 16.13 -10.03 -2.95
CA PHE A 210 15.20 -9.76 -4.04
C PHE A 210 13.83 -9.19 -3.58
N PRO A 211 13.21 -9.66 -2.48
CA PRO A 211 12.00 -9.04 -1.93
C PRO A 211 12.19 -7.57 -1.56
N ASP A 212 13.30 -7.22 -0.88
CA ASP A 212 13.62 -5.84 -0.51
C ASP A 212 13.85 -4.95 -1.74
N ALA A 213 14.49 -5.50 -2.78
CA ALA A 213 14.67 -4.82 -4.05
C ALA A 213 13.33 -4.56 -4.76
N THR A 214 12.41 -5.52 -4.70
CA THR A 214 11.06 -5.39 -5.27
C THR A 214 10.26 -4.31 -4.55
N GLU A 215 10.29 -4.30 -3.22
CA GLU A 215 9.64 -3.26 -2.39
C GLU A 215 10.17 -1.87 -2.73
N LEU A 216 11.49 -1.70 -2.77
CA LEU A 216 12.10 -0.41 -3.11
C LEU A 216 11.75 0.05 -4.53
N ALA A 217 11.77 -0.86 -5.50
CA ALA A 217 11.45 -0.53 -6.89
C ALA A 217 9.97 -0.17 -7.07
N CYS A 218 9.05 -0.90 -6.43
CA CYS A 218 7.62 -0.61 -6.50
C CYS A 218 7.26 0.70 -5.79
N ALA A 219 7.88 1.00 -4.64
CA ALA A 219 7.70 2.28 -3.95
C ALA A 219 8.11 3.48 -4.81
N ALA A 220 9.04 3.28 -5.74
CA ALA A 220 9.53 4.31 -6.66
C ALA A 220 8.58 4.59 -7.84
N ILE A 221 7.68 3.66 -8.19
CA ILE A 221 6.76 3.79 -9.33
C ILE A 221 5.86 5.02 -9.18
N LYS A 222 5.31 5.25 -7.98
CA LYS A 222 4.42 6.39 -7.71
C LYS A 222 5.10 7.75 -7.88
N HIS A 223 6.43 7.78 -7.89
CA HIS A 223 7.26 8.97 -8.07
C HIS A 223 7.80 9.12 -9.50
N GLY A 224 7.44 8.23 -10.42
CA GLY A 224 7.88 8.30 -11.83
C GLY A 224 9.39 8.12 -12.00
N LEU A 225 10.04 7.36 -11.12
CA LEU A 225 11.48 7.11 -11.23
C LEU A 225 11.78 6.03 -12.27
N ASP A 226 12.88 6.20 -13.01
CA ASP A 226 13.40 5.17 -13.90
C ASP A 226 13.82 3.93 -13.12
N LEU A 227 13.12 2.82 -13.34
CA LEU A 227 13.43 1.57 -12.69
C LEU A 227 14.44 0.75 -13.50
N PRO A 228 15.40 0.06 -12.86
CA PRO A 228 16.26 -0.88 -13.55
C PRO A 228 15.53 -2.19 -13.87
N ALA A 229 16.06 -2.99 -14.80
CA ALA A 229 15.60 -4.35 -15.00
C ALA A 229 15.84 -5.20 -13.72
N PRO A 230 14.94 -6.15 -13.38
CA PRO A 230 13.70 -6.51 -14.10
C PRO A 230 12.49 -5.62 -13.78
N PHE A 231 12.61 -4.69 -12.83
CA PHE A 231 11.51 -3.87 -12.31
C PHE A 231 10.97 -2.84 -13.31
N ALA A 232 11.76 -2.42 -14.30
CA ALA A 232 11.32 -1.57 -15.42
C ALA A 232 10.05 -2.08 -16.13
N ALA A 233 9.83 -3.39 -16.14
CA ALA A 233 8.63 -3.98 -16.74
C ALA A 233 7.34 -3.72 -15.93
N LEU A 234 7.44 -3.25 -14.68
CA LEU A 234 6.29 -2.93 -13.84
C LEU A 234 5.76 -1.51 -14.08
N ASP A 235 6.57 -0.57 -14.59
CA ASP A 235 6.09 0.78 -14.93
C ASP A 235 5.47 0.81 -16.33
N THR A 236 4.23 0.33 -16.44
CA THR A 236 3.52 0.25 -17.72
C THR A 236 2.01 0.27 -17.55
N ALA A 237 1.31 0.87 -18.53
CA ALA A 237 -0.15 0.86 -18.59
C ALA A 237 -0.73 -0.57 -18.61
N ALA A 238 0.00 -1.53 -19.19
CA ALA A 238 -0.42 -2.93 -19.18
C ALA A 238 -0.54 -3.48 -17.75
N TYR A 239 0.27 -2.99 -16.80
CA TYR A 239 0.15 -3.44 -15.42
C TYR A 239 -1.13 -2.90 -14.78
N VAL A 240 -1.50 -1.64 -15.06
CA VAL A 240 -2.79 -1.08 -14.62
C VAL A 240 -3.96 -1.89 -15.16
N ASP A 241 -3.93 -2.21 -16.46
CA ASP A 241 -5.03 -2.89 -17.16
C ASP A 241 -5.22 -4.34 -16.75
N TYR A 242 -4.12 -5.08 -16.55
CA TYR A 242 -4.16 -6.52 -16.28
C TYR A 242 -3.96 -6.88 -14.79
N GLY A 243 -3.53 -5.93 -13.94
CA GLY A 243 -3.43 -6.12 -12.49
C GLY A 243 -2.68 -7.38 -12.08
N ALA A 244 -3.33 -8.21 -11.25
CA ALA A 244 -2.75 -9.44 -10.70
C ALA A 244 -2.22 -10.42 -11.76
N ASP A 245 -2.90 -10.56 -12.90
CA ASP A 245 -2.45 -11.43 -14.00
C ASP A 245 -1.08 -11.00 -14.54
N TYR A 246 -0.86 -9.69 -14.62
CA TYR A 246 0.42 -9.14 -15.05
C TYR A 246 1.50 -9.34 -13.99
N ALA A 247 1.18 -9.09 -12.72
CA ALA A 247 2.09 -9.29 -11.59
C ALA A 247 2.60 -10.74 -11.52
N VAL A 248 1.70 -11.73 -11.60
CA VAL A 248 2.05 -13.16 -11.61
C VAL A 248 2.93 -13.49 -12.82
N ARG A 249 2.59 -12.99 -14.01
CA ARG A 249 3.39 -13.22 -15.22
C ARG A 249 4.77 -12.59 -15.12
N TRP A 250 4.87 -11.39 -14.54
CA TRP A 250 6.14 -10.72 -14.29
C TRP A 250 6.99 -11.54 -13.31
N ALA A 251 6.42 -12.01 -12.20
CA ALA A 251 7.12 -12.81 -11.21
C ALA A 251 7.69 -14.09 -11.83
N ARG A 252 6.84 -14.85 -12.55
CA ARG A 252 7.25 -16.08 -13.24
C ARG A 252 8.43 -15.86 -14.18
N LYS A 253 8.33 -14.89 -15.09
CA LYS A 253 9.40 -14.60 -16.05
C LYS A 253 10.68 -14.11 -15.37
N THR A 254 10.54 -13.35 -14.29
CA THR A 254 11.67 -12.78 -13.58
C THR A 254 12.48 -13.89 -12.91
N PHE A 255 11.82 -14.78 -12.16
CA PHE A 255 12.52 -15.90 -11.52
C PHE A 255 13.03 -16.95 -12.51
N GLU A 256 12.32 -17.21 -13.63
CA GLU A 256 12.84 -18.03 -14.73
C GLU A 256 14.15 -17.48 -15.35
N THR A 257 14.42 -16.18 -15.22
CA THR A 257 15.63 -15.53 -15.75
C THR A 257 16.76 -15.42 -14.71
N LEU A 258 16.43 -15.59 -13.42
CA LEU A 258 17.39 -15.55 -12.32
C LEU A 258 18.00 -16.91 -11.99
N GLU A 259 17.37 -18.01 -12.44
CA GLU A 259 17.92 -19.38 -12.46
C GLU A 259 19.05 -19.57 -13.50
#